data_AF-A0A0G1FAY0-F1
#
_entry.id   AF-A0A0G1FAY0-F1
#
_cell.length_a   1.000
_cell.length_b   1.000
_cell.length_c   1.000
_cell.angle_alpha   90.00
_cell.angle_beta   90.00
_cell.angle_gamma   90.00
#
_symmetry.space_group_name_H-M   'P 1'
#
loop_
_entity.id
_entity.type
_entity.pdbx_description
1 polymer ?
#
loop_
_entity_poly.entity_id
_entity_poly.type
_entity_poly.pdbx_seq_one_letter_code
_entity_poly.pdbx_strand_id
1 'polypeptide(L)'
;MEEEKDERPGSRKEYTIKGVKSEKGNGKNNSNWIEEENEEAELSIDVYQTPTDIIVQTMVAGVKPEDLELSISRDMITISGKREESRIVDENNYFAKELYWGKFSRTFSLPAEVEPEEVEATERHGLVTIKIKKVDKEKKNSTIRVRSI
;
A
#
# COMPACT_ATOMS: atom_id res chain seq x y z
N MET A 1 23.58 28.80 47.74
CA MET A 1 22.63 27.79 48.22
C MET A 1 21.26 28.43 48.11
N GLU A 2 20.50 28.05 47.10
CA GLU A 2 19.04 27.95 47.14
C GLU A 2 18.60 27.21 45.87
N GLU A 3 17.81 26.18 46.10
CA GLU A 3 17.37 25.13 45.18
C GLU A 3 16.03 25.50 44.54
N GLU A 4 15.88 25.02 43.30
CA GLU A 4 14.66 24.52 42.65
C GLU A 4 13.45 25.45 42.42
N LYS A 5 13.02 25.53 41.15
CA LYS A 5 11.75 24.91 40.74
C LYS A 5 11.65 24.67 39.24
N ASP A 6 11.28 23.42 38.98
CA ASP A 6 10.90 22.76 37.74
C ASP A 6 9.60 23.34 37.17
N GLU A 7 9.60 23.82 35.92
CA GLU A 7 8.38 24.03 35.13
C GLU A 7 8.63 23.68 33.65
N ARG A 8 8.06 22.54 33.22
CA ARG A 8 7.82 22.23 31.80
C ARG A 8 6.69 23.12 31.27
N PRO A 9 6.71 23.47 29.97
CA PRO A 9 5.45 23.35 29.25
C PRO A 9 5.61 22.80 27.83
N GLY A 10 4.93 21.69 27.59
CA GLY A 10 4.39 21.42 26.27
C GLY A 10 3.23 22.38 25.98
N SER A 11 3.20 22.94 24.78
CA SER A 11 1.95 23.27 24.09
C SER A 11 2.22 23.28 22.59
N ARG A 12 1.58 22.34 21.89
CA ARG A 12 1.53 22.25 20.43
C ARG A 12 0.81 23.50 19.93
N LYS A 13 1.51 24.39 19.23
CA LYS A 13 0.89 25.54 18.58
C LYS A 13 0.14 25.07 17.34
N GLU A 14 -1.18 25.11 17.37
CA GLU A 14 -2.02 25.06 16.18
C GLU A 14 -1.93 26.41 15.45
N TYR A 15 -1.65 26.37 14.15
CA TYR A 15 -1.66 27.55 13.29
C TYR A 15 -2.84 27.43 12.32
N THR A 16 -3.86 28.27 12.51
CA THR A 16 -4.95 28.44 11.55
C THR A 16 -4.59 29.55 10.57
N ILE A 17 -4.48 29.22 9.28
CA ILE A 17 -4.20 30.20 8.23
C ILE A 17 -5.53 30.74 7.70
N LYS A 18 -5.75 32.06 7.85
CA LYS A 18 -6.89 32.79 7.28
C LYS A 18 -6.70 32.99 5.78
N GLY A 19 -7.78 32.79 5.02
CA GLY A 19 -7.80 32.79 3.56
C GLY A 19 -7.35 34.08 2.88
N VAL A 20 -6.78 33.92 1.70
CA VAL A 20 -6.47 34.99 0.75
C VAL A 20 -7.37 34.82 -0.47
N LYS A 21 -8.14 35.86 -0.81
CA LYS A 21 -8.90 35.96 -2.06
C LYS A 21 -7.93 36.29 -3.20
N SER A 22 -8.00 35.57 -4.33
CA SER A 22 -7.35 35.99 -5.58
C SER A 22 -8.38 36.52 -6.59
N GLU A 23 -8.01 37.61 -7.25
CA GLU A 23 -8.77 38.36 -8.25
C GLU A 23 -8.83 37.62 -9.61
N LYS A 24 -9.85 37.98 -10.41
CA LYS A 24 -10.12 37.45 -11.75
C LYS A 24 -9.18 38.07 -12.79
N GLY A 25 -8.44 37.23 -13.52
CA GLY A 25 -7.79 37.56 -14.78
C GLY A 25 -8.19 36.57 -15.87
N ASN A 26 -8.79 37.07 -16.94
CA ASN A 26 -9.31 36.30 -18.09
C ASN A 26 -8.25 36.25 -19.20
N GLY A 27 -7.86 35.03 -19.63
CA GLY A 27 -6.99 34.80 -20.78
C GLY A 27 -7.15 33.38 -21.29
N LYS A 28 -7.72 33.22 -22.49
CA LYS A 28 -8.01 31.94 -23.15
C LYS A 28 -6.79 31.34 -23.84
N ASN A 29 -6.83 30.01 -23.91
CA ASN A 29 -6.12 29.05 -24.78
C ASN A 29 -4.64 28.78 -24.48
N ASN A 30 -4.35 27.57 -24.02
CA ASN A 30 -4.01 26.51 -24.97
C ASN A 30 -4.23 25.13 -24.33
N SER A 31 -4.66 24.19 -25.16
CA SER A 31 -4.82 22.77 -24.84
C SER A 31 -3.62 22.20 -24.07
N ASN A 32 -3.88 21.70 -22.86
CA ASN A 32 -3.13 20.58 -22.33
C ASN A 32 -4.14 19.63 -21.70
N TRP A 33 -4.51 18.61 -22.47
CA TRP A 33 -4.96 17.36 -21.88
C TRP A 33 -3.77 16.88 -21.07
N ILE A 34 -3.76 17.18 -19.77
CA ILE A 34 -2.84 16.52 -18.85
C ILE A 34 -3.46 15.14 -18.69
N GLU A 35 -3.09 14.23 -19.60
CA GLU A 35 -2.99 12.83 -19.25
C GLU A 35 -2.04 12.82 -18.05
N GLU A 36 -2.62 12.86 -16.85
CA GLU A 36 -1.93 12.39 -15.65
C GLU A 36 -1.59 10.94 -16.00
N GLU A 37 -0.37 10.72 -16.50
CA GLU A 37 0.25 9.41 -16.47
C GLU A 37 0.06 8.93 -15.04
N ASN A 38 -0.87 7.99 -14.84
CA ASN A 38 -1.03 7.26 -13.59
C ASN A 38 0.23 6.40 -13.45
N GLU A 39 1.36 7.03 -13.16
CA GLU A 39 2.57 6.32 -12.74
C GLU A 39 2.32 5.83 -11.32
N GLU A 40 1.62 4.71 -11.23
CA GLU A 40 1.55 3.92 -10.01
C GLU A 40 2.97 3.46 -9.67
N ALA A 41 3.45 3.80 -8.48
CA ALA A 41 4.76 3.33 -8.06
C ALA A 41 4.78 1.80 -7.95
N GLU A 42 5.90 1.22 -8.36
CA GLU A 42 6.14 -0.21 -8.17
C GLU A 42 6.35 -0.51 -6.68
N LEU A 43 5.47 -1.32 -6.11
CA LEU A 43 5.58 -1.72 -4.71
C LEU A 43 6.71 -2.74 -4.52
N SER A 44 7.66 -2.48 -3.62
CA SER A 44 8.67 -3.49 -3.27
C SER A 44 8.08 -4.62 -2.44
N ILE A 45 8.44 -5.86 -2.78
CA ILE A 45 7.96 -7.07 -2.09
C ILE A 45 9.09 -8.08 -1.92
N ASP A 46 8.96 -8.90 -0.88
CA ASP A 46 9.67 -10.17 -0.74
C ASP A 46 8.68 -11.32 -0.91
N VAL A 47 9.11 -12.38 -1.62
CA VAL A 47 8.31 -13.59 -1.85
C VAL A 47 9.15 -14.81 -1.53
N TYR A 48 8.67 -15.66 -0.65
CA TYR A 48 9.30 -16.92 -0.28
C TYR A 48 8.26 -17.99 0.05
N GLN A 49 8.69 -19.21 0.33
CA GLN A 49 7.79 -20.33 0.56
C GLN A 49 8.23 -21.21 1.73
N THR A 50 7.24 -21.82 2.37
CA THR A 50 7.40 -23.00 3.23
C THR A 50 7.00 -24.25 2.43
N PRO A 51 7.06 -25.47 3.00
CA PRO A 51 6.51 -26.64 2.33
C PRO A 51 5.02 -26.50 1.97
N THR A 52 4.24 -25.80 2.79
CA THR A 52 2.77 -25.71 2.68
C THR A 52 2.26 -24.38 2.14
N ASP A 53 3.04 -23.30 2.25
CA ASP A 53 2.55 -21.94 2.02
C ASP A 53 3.49 -21.14 1.13
N ILE A 54 2.93 -20.13 0.47
CA ILE A 54 3.65 -19.00 -0.12
C ILE A 54 3.45 -17.80 0.82
N ILE A 55 4.52 -17.05 1.06
CA ILE A 55 4.53 -15.88 1.93
C ILE A 55 5.00 -14.68 1.10
N VAL A 56 4.22 -13.61 1.17
CA VAL A 56 4.51 -12.32 0.52
C VAL A 56 4.60 -11.26 1.61
N GLN A 57 5.66 -10.46 1.58
CA GLN A 57 5.86 -9.36 2.54
C GLN A 57 6.10 -8.05 1.81
N THR A 58 5.55 -6.96 2.35
CA THR A 58 5.71 -5.62 1.77
C THR A 58 5.56 -4.52 2.81
N MET A 59 6.27 -3.41 2.60
CA MET A 59 6.20 -2.23 3.47
C MET A 59 5.10 -1.26 2.99
N VAL A 60 4.12 -1.02 3.84
CA VAL A 60 2.98 -0.10 3.62
C VAL A 60 2.84 0.91 4.76
N ALA A 61 3.95 1.25 5.42
CA ALA A 61 3.97 2.26 6.47
C ALA A 61 3.34 3.58 5.99
N GLY A 62 2.41 4.12 6.79
CA GLY A 62 1.68 5.35 6.47
C GLY A 62 0.46 5.17 5.55
N VAL A 63 0.15 3.95 5.11
CA VAL A 63 -1.08 3.61 4.37
C VAL A 63 -2.15 3.22 5.38
N LYS A 64 -3.38 3.75 5.23
CA LYS A 64 -4.50 3.31 6.06
C LYS A 64 -4.99 1.94 5.58
N PRO A 65 -5.47 1.05 6.46
CA PRO A 65 -5.97 -0.26 6.03
C PRO A 65 -7.05 -0.18 4.94
N GLU A 66 -7.91 0.83 4.97
CA GLU A 66 -8.95 1.07 3.96
C GLU A 66 -8.42 1.50 2.59
N ASP A 67 -7.19 1.99 2.52
CA ASP A 67 -6.52 2.41 1.29
C ASP A 67 -5.62 1.31 0.71
N LEU A 68 -5.69 0.08 1.24
CA LEU A 68 -4.95 -1.09 0.79
C LEU A 68 -5.92 -2.13 0.20
N GLU A 69 -5.63 -2.58 -1.02
CA GLU A 69 -6.38 -3.60 -1.71
C GLU A 69 -5.49 -4.80 -2.06
N LEU A 70 -6.03 -6.00 -1.87
CA LEU A 70 -5.37 -7.26 -2.13
C LEU A 70 -6.31 -8.15 -2.95
N SER A 71 -5.86 -8.52 -4.15
CA SER A 71 -6.61 -9.40 -5.05
C SER A 71 -5.77 -10.62 -5.38
N ILE A 72 -6.35 -11.82 -5.24
CA ILE A 72 -5.66 -13.10 -5.42
C ILE A 72 -6.48 -14.00 -6.34
N SER A 73 -5.81 -14.56 -7.35
CA SER A 73 -6.29 -15.69 -8.16
C SER A 73 -5.49 -16.96 -7.81
N ARG A 74 -5.72 -18.07 -8.52
CA ARG A 74 -4.99 -19.32 -8.30
C ARG A 74 -3.47 -19.20 -8.50
N ASP A 75 -3.03 -18.26 -9.31
CA ASP A 75 -1.67 -18.20 -9.86
C ASP A 75 -1.10 -16.77 -9.89
N MET A 76 -1.83 -15.78 -9.38
CA MET A 76 -1.43 -14.39 -9.40
C MET A 76 -1.94 -13.66 -8.17
N ILE A 77 -1.20 -12.65 -7.76
CA ILE A 77 -1.58 -11.73 -6.69
C ILE A 77 -1.31 -10.30 -7.14
N THR A 78 -2.21 -9.41 -6.77
CA THR A 78 -2.08 -7.96 -6.92
C THR A 78 -2.20 -7.32 -5.54
N ILE A 79 -1.26 -6.43 -5.23
CA ILE A 79 -1.27 -5.58 -4.03
C ILE A 79 -1.24 -4.14 -4.52
N SER A 80 -2.26 -3.36 -4.16
CA SER A 80 -2.38 -1.96 -4.56
C SER A 80 -2.83 -1.09 -3.40
N GLY A 81 -2.62 0.22 -3.53
CA GLY A 81 -3.09 1.18 -2.55
C GLY A 81 -2.61 2.58 -2.80
N LYS A 82 -2.77 3.46 -1.80
CA LYS A 82 -2.37 4.87 -1.90
C LYS A 82 -1.67 5.37 -0.63
N ARG A 83 -0.55 6.08 -0.81
CA ARG A 83 0.12 6.84 0.25
C ARG A 83 -0.28 8.31 0.15
N GLU A 84 -0.83 8.87 1.21
CA GLU A 84 -1.24 10.27 1.26
C GLU A 84 -0.21 11.14 1.98
N GLU A 85 0.18 12.25 1.36
CA GLU A 85 1.01 13.26 2.02
C GLU A 85 0.14 14.09 2.97
N SER A 86 0.44 14.05 4.27
CA SER A 86 -0.34 14.76 5.28
C SER A 86 0.03 16.25 5.41
N ARG A 87 1.11 16.69 4.77
CA ARG A 87 1.66 18.04 4.88
C ARG A 87 1.85 18.66 3.50
N ILE A 88 1.71 19.97 3.45
CA ILE A 88 2.06 20.75 2.27
C ILE A 88 3.26 21.61 2.67
N VAL A 89 4.40 21.38 2.03
CA VAL A 89 5.64 22.14 2.20
C VAL A 89 6.02 22.70 0.85
N ASP A 90 6.41 23.97 0.79
CA ASP A 90 6.91 24.59 -0.44
C ASP A 90 8.14 23.82 -0.94
N GLU A 91 8.19 23.58 -2.25
CA GLU A 91 9.26 22.77 -2.87
C GLU A 91 10.67 23.32 -2.60
N ASN A 92 10.84 24.65 -2.47
CA ASN A 92 12.14 25.26 -2.19
C ASN A 92 12.64 25.04 -0.76
N ASN A 93 11.77 24.55 0.14
CA ASN A 93 12.12 24.28 1.53
C ASN A 93 12.57 22.83 1.78
N TYR A 94 12.52 21.97 0.75
CA TYR A 94 13.08 20.62 0.86
C TYR A 94 14.59 20.65 0.68
N PHE A 95 15.32 20.09 1.65
CA PHE A 95 16.72 19.71 1.45
C PHE A 95 16.85 18.38 0.68
N ALA A 96 15.89 17.48 0.87
CA ALA A 96 15.73 16.21 0.16
C ALA A 96 14.27 15.75 0.23
N LYS A 97 13.80 15.06 -0.81
CA LYS A 97 12.43 14.55 -0.93
C LYS A 97 12.47 13.15 -1.56
N GLU A 98 12.68 12.13 -0.74
CA GLU A 98 12.84 10.73 -1.17
C GLU A 98 11.59 9.87 -0.92
N LEU A 99 10.63 10.39 -0.14
CA LEU A 99 9.40 9.68 0.17
C LEU A 99 8.45 9.73 -1.03
N TYR A 100 7.90 8.57 -1.38
CA TYR A 100 6.87 8.47 -2.40
C TYR A 100 5.47 8.70 -1.81
N TRP A 101 4.71 9.58 -2.47
CA TRP A 101 3.30 9.83 -2.20
C TRP A 101 2.51 9.63 -3.49
N GLY A 102 1.39 8.93 -3.43
CA GLY A 102 0.63 8.53 -4.61
C GLY A 102 0.15 7.08 -4.56
N LYS A 103 -0.40 6.62 -5.68
CA LYS A 103 -0.88 5.24 -5.84
C LYS A 103 0.30 4.30 -6.05
N PHE A 104 0.21 3.10 -5.51
CA PHE A 104 1.17 2.04 -5.79
C PHE A 104 0.43 0.78 -6.19
N SER A 105 1.09 -0.05 -6.98
CA SER A 105 0.58 -1.36 -7.36
C SER A 105 1.72 -2.30 -7.67
N ARG A 106 1.51 -3.58 -7.38
CA ARG A 106 2.33 -4.66 -7.91
C ARG A 106 1.51 -5.91 -8.12
N THR A 107 1.64 -6.45 -9.32
CA THR A 107 1.08 -7.73 -9.72
C THR A 107 2.20 -8.68 -10.09
N PHE A 108 2.12 -9.92 -9.62
CA PHE A 108 3.09 -10.95 -9.99
C PHE A 108 2.47 -12.35 -9.93
N SER A 109 3.04 -13.26 -10.73
CA SER A 109 2.65 -14.67 -10.74
C SER A 109 3.19 -15.39 -9.51
N LEU A 110 2.36 -16.23 -8.92
CA LEU A 110 2.71 -17.09 -7.80
C LEU A 110 3.55 -18.29 -8.30
N PRO A 111 4.55 -18.74 -7.53
CA PRO A 111 5.42 -19.85 -7.92
C PRO A 111 4.73 -21.23 -7.87
N ALA A 112 3.51 -21.30 -7.34
CA ALA A 112 2.67 -22.51 -7.30
C ALA A 112 1.19 -22.12 -7.26
N GLU A 113 0.32 -23.05 -7.64
CA GLU A 113 -1.12 -22.90 -7.46
C GLU A 113 -1.48 -22.81 -5.97
N VAL A 114 -2.39 -21.89 -5.64
CA VAL A 114 -2.88 -21.65 -4.29
C VAL A 114 -4.39 -21.85 -4.16
N GLU A 115 -4.86 -21.96 -2.92
CA GLU A 115 -6.28 -21.91 -2.56
C GLU A 115 -6.63 -20.46 -2.12
N PRO A 116 -7.24 -19.62 -2.96
CA PRO A 116 -7.47 -18.20 -2.66
C PRO A 116 -8.41 -17.95 -1.48
N GLU A 117 -9.22 -18.94 -1.12
CA GLU A 117 -10.15 -18.89 0.02
C GLU A 117 -9.44 -19.06 1.37
N GLU A 118 -8.21 -19.59 1.38
CA GLU A 118 -7.39 -19.80 2.59
C GLU A 118 -6.20 -18.82 2.61
N VAL A 119 -6.50 -17.53 2.71
CA VAL A 119 -5.51 -16.44 2.82
C VAL A 119 -5.56 -15.79 4.20
N GLU A 120 -4.38 -15.60 4.79
CA GLU A 120 -4.20 -14.80 6.01
C GLU A 120 -3.35 -13.57 5.69
N ALA A 121 -3.85 -12.38 5.98
CA ALA A 121 -3.10 -11.13 5.85
C ALA A 121 -3.01 -10.46 7.21
N THR A 122 -1.78 -10.13 7.63
CA THR A 122 -1.52 -9.41 8.89
C THR A 122 -0.68 -8.18 8.62
N GLU A 123 -1.01 -7.09 9.30
CA GLU A 123 -0.22 -5.86 9.31
C GLU A 123 0.37 -5.67 10.70
N ARG A 124 1.69 -5.44 10.77
CA ARG A 124 2.36 -5.06 12.02
C ARG A 124 3.42 -3.99 11.73
N HIS A 125 3.22 -2.80 12.31
CA HIS A 125 4.18 -1.68 12.25
C HIS A 125 4.57 -1.25 10.82
N GLY A 126 3.60 -1.25 9.91
CA GLY A 126 3.78 -0.91 8.50
C GLY A 126 4.28 -2.07 7.63
N LEU A 127 4.41 -3.28 8.17
CA LEU A 127 4.76 -4.47 7.39
C LEU A 127 3.53 -5.35 7.21
N VAL A 128 3.11 -5.53 5.97
CA VAL A 128 2.07 -6.51 5.61
C VAL A 128 2.73 -7.85 5.31
N THR A 129 2.19 -8.90 5.91
CA THR A 129 2.57 -10.29 5.65
C THR A 129 1.32 -11.06 5.21
N ILE A 130 1.37 -11.56 3.97
CA ILE A 130 0.30 -12.33 3.34
C ILE A 130 0.78 -13.77 3.26
N LYS A 131 0.02 -14.69 3.86
CA LYS A 131 0.28 -16.12 3.85
C LYS A 131 -0.82 -16.81 3.06
N ILE A 132 -0.42 -17.59 2.06
CA ILE A 132 -1.31 -18.21 1.10
C ILE A 132 -1.00 -19.70 1.03
N LYS A 133 -2.00 -20.54 1.26
CA LYS A 133 -1.81 -21.99 1.24
C LYS A 133 -1.70 -22.53 -0.19
N LYS A 134 -0.72 -23.41 -0.41
CA LYS A 134 -0.56 -24.12 -1.68
C LYS A 134 -1.67 -25.15 -1.87
N VAL A 135 -2.08 -25.36 -3.12
CA VAL A 135 -2.98 -26.47 -3.46
C VAL A 135 -2.30 -27.79 -3.12
N ASP A 136 -2.99 -28.62 -2.34
CA ASP A 136 -2.57 -29.99 -2.06
C ASP A 136 -2.82 -30.87 -3.30
N LYS A 137 -1.77 -31.06 -4.10
CA LYS A 137 -1.84 -31.85 -5.34
C LYS A 137 -2.07 -33.34 -5.07
N GLU A 138 -1.84 -33.84 -3.86
CA GLU A 138 -2.03 -35.26 -3.53
C GLU A 138 -3.49 -35.61 -3.20
N LYS A 139 -4.31 -34.63 -2.80
CA LYS A 139 -5.73 -34.84 -2.48
C LYS A 139 -6.66 -35.03 -3.69
N LYS A 140 -6.22 -34.82 -4.93
CA LYS A 140 -7.09 -34.78 -6.13
C LYS A 140 -7.13 -36.04 -7.00
N ASN A 141 -6.57 -37.17 -6.58
CA ASN A 141 -6.67 -38.43 -7.34
C ASN A 141 -7.98 -39.19 -7.04
N SER A 142 -9.13 -38.59 -7.37
CA SER A 142 -10.42 -39.30 -7.31
C SER A 142 -10.64 -40.10 -8.59
N THR A 143 -10.41 -41.41 -8.54
CA THR A 143 -10.75 -42.31 -9.65
C THR A 143 -12.28 -42.41 -9.77
N ILE A 144 -12.84 -41.81 -10.82
CA ILE A 144 -14.27 -41.94 -11.14
C ILE A 144 -14.48 -43.26 -11.87
N ARG A 145 -15.30 -44.15 -11.31
CA ARG A 145 -15.73 -45.38 -11.99
C ARG A 145 -16.98 -45.08 -12.81
N VAL A 146 -16.88 -45.24 -14.13
CA VAL A 146 -18.03 -45.17 -15.04
C VAL A 146 -18.91 -46.41 -14.81
N ARG A 147 -20.21 -46.21 -14.57
CA ARG A 147 -21.21 -47.30 -14.61
C ARG A 147 -22.01 -47.18 -15.90
N SER A 148 -22.10 -48.28 -16.66
CA SER A 148 -23.09 -48.40 -17.73
C SER A 148 -24.45 -48.69 -17.11
N ILE A 149 -25.50 -48.07 -17.67
CA ILE A 149 -26.90 -48.46 -17.48
C ILE A 149 -27.20 -49.58 -18.48
#